data_AF-A0A1G9VJN0-F1
#
_entry.id   AF-A0A1G9VJN0-F1
#
_cell.length_a   1.000
_cell.length_b   1.000
_cell.length_c   1.000
_cell.angle_alpha   90.00
_cell.angle_beta   90.00
_cell.angle_gamma   90.00
#
_symmetry.space_group_name_H-M   'P 1'
#
loop_
_entity.id
_entity.type
_entity.pdbx_description
1 polymer ?
#
loop_
_entity_poly.entity_id
_entity_poly.type
_entity_poly.pdbx_seq_one_letter_code
_entity_poly.pdbx_strand_id
1 'polypeptide(L)'
;MIKVKHPDPDCHQEQVALFALAPSHERARRALVFTLSNLKVRYLHRTVSYDPTLKDYYAWLAELSAPLRTHMSSLGWEGCQDQPTFQHFVQQRHDLTLDDYLRQHLSEEDYHTSLSFT
;
A
#
# COMPACT_ATOMS: atom_id res chain seq x y z
N MET A 1 9.01 15.42 14.27
CA MET A 1 7.63 15.82 13.86
C MET A 1 6.95 14.60 13.28
N ILE A 2 5.66 14.39 13.54
CA ILE A 2 4.89 13.29 12.91
C ILE A 2 4.82 13.57 11.40
N LYS A 3 5.35 12.66 10.58
CA LYS A 3 5.49 12.87 9.12
C LYS A 3 4.21 12.54 8.37
N VAL A 4 3.43 11.56 8.85
CA VAL A 4 2.18 11.12 8.24
C VAL A 4 1.05 11.30 9.25
N LYS A 5 -0.01 12.01 8.84
CA LYS A 5 -1.18 12.29 9.71
C LYS A 5 -2.12 11.09 9.78
N HIS A 6 -2.79 10.91 10.91
CA HIS A 6 -3.90 9.97 11.00
C HIS A 6 -5.03 10.40 10.04
N PRO A 7 -5.76 9.48 9.39
CA PRO A 7 -6.88 9.83 8.51
C PRO A 7 -8.06 10.47 9.26
N ASP A 8 -8.31 10.04 10.51
CA ASP A 8 -9.23 10.73 11.43
C ASP A 8 -8.54 12.00 12.01
N PRO A 9 -9.12 13.20 11.82
CA PRO A 9 -8.57 14.45 12.30
C PRO A 9 -8.52 14.57 13.84
N ASP A 10 -9.46 13.97 14.57
CA ASP A 10 -9.50 14.05 16.03
C ASP A 10 -8.34 13.25 16.63
N CYS A 11 -8.14 12.02 16.12
CA CYS A 11 -6.96 11.22 16.47
C CYS A 11 -5.64 11.94 16.12
N HIS A 12 -5.59 12.67 15.00
CA HIS A 12 -4.39 13.42 14.64
C HIS A 12 -4.08 14.53 15.67
N GLN A 13 -5.10 15.26 16.12
CA GLN A 13 -4.93 16.31 17.13
C GLN A 13 -4.43 15.74 18.47
N GLU A 14 -4.98 14.62 18.92
CA GLU A 14 -4.52 13.93 20.13
C GLU A 14 -3.06 13.49 20.01
N GLN A 15 -2.66 12.92 18.88
CA GLN A 15 -1.26 12.52 18.64
C GLN A 15 -0.30 13.73 18.68
N VAL A 16 -0.72 14.89 18.17
CA VAL A 16 0.07 16.13 18.23
C VAL A 16 0.21 16.61 19.67
N ALA A 17 -0.88 16.56 20.46
CA ALA A 17 -0.83 16.92 21.89
C ALA A 17 0.10 15.99 22.68
N LEU A 18 -0.02 14.66 22.49
CA LEU A 18 0.87 13.67 23.11
C LEU A 18 2.32 13.83 22.66
N PHE A 19 2.55 14.18 21.39
CA PHE A 19 3.89 14.48 20.88
C PHE A 19 4.50 15.72 21.53
N ALA A 20 3.71 16.76 21.81
CA ALA A 20 4.20 17.98 22.45
C ALA A 20 4.67 17.75 23.90
N LEU A 21 4.04 16.80 24.61
CA LEU A 21 4.39 16.40 25.97
C LEU A 21 5.66 15.52 26.07
N ALA A 22 6.22 15.13 24.92
CA ALA A 22 7.36 14.24 24.84
C ALA A 22 8.68 14.86 25.37
N PRO A 23 9.43 14.17 26.25
CA PRO A 23 10.84 14.50 26.52
C PRO A 23 11.65 14.53 25.22
N SER A 24 12.62 15.44 25.14
CA SER A 24 13.40 15.70 23.92
C SER A 24 14.05 14.44 23.33
N HIS A 25 14.61 13.57 24.18
CA HIS A 25 15.27 12.33 23.78
C HIS A 25 14.30 11.27 23.23
N GLU A 26 13.01 11.34 23.54
CA GLU A 26 11.99 10.41 23.05
C GLU A 26 11.22 10.94 21.84
N ARG A 27 11.36 12.23 21.50
CA ARG A 27 10.57 12.87 20.43
C ARG A 27 10.75 12.17 19.10
N ALA A 28 11.98 11.83 18.71
CA ALA A 28 12.25 11.15 17.43
C ALA A 28 11.52 9.80 17.37
N ARG A 29 11.69 8.97 18.39
CA ARG A 29 11.02 7.67 18.52
C ARG A 29 9.49 7.81 18.48
N ARG A 30 8.92 8.74 19.25
CA ARG A 30 7.46 8.93 19.32
C ARG A 30 6.87 9.46 18.01
N ALA A 31 7.59 10.34 17.31
CA ALA A 31 7.20 10.76 15.96
C ALA A 31 7.18 9.60 14.97
N LEU A 32 8.17 8.72 15.02
CA LEU A 32 8.25 7.54 14.14
C LEU A 32 7.13 6.55 14.44
N VAL A 33 6.84 6.27 15.72
CA VAL A 33 5.73 5.41 16.13
C VAL A 33 4.39 5.92 15.57
N PHE A 34 4.08 7.21 15.76
CA PHE A 34 2.84 7.77 15.22
C PHE A 34 2.82 7.74 13.69
N THR A 35 3.93 8.06 13.03
CA THR A 35 4.04 7.99 11.57
C THR A 35 3.78 6.58 11.05
N LEU A 36 4.39 5.57 11.67
CA LEU A 36 4.24 4.16 11.32
C LEU A 36 2.80 3.67 11.52
N SER A 37 2.20 3.96 12.69
CA SER A 37 0.81 3.59 12.97
C SER A 37 -0.16 4.24 11.99
N ASN A 38 0.04 5.52 11.66
CA ASN A 38 -0.80 6.23 10.71
C ASN A 38 -0.69 5.66 9.29
N LEU A 39 0.51 5.25 8.86
CA LEU A 39 0.69 4.54 7.59
C LEU A 39 -0.06 3.20 7.59
N LYS A 40 0.04 2.40 8.65
CA LYS A 40 -0.69 1.13 8.77
C LYS A 40 -2.20 1.32 8.69
N VAL A 41 -2.73 2.33 9.38
CA VAL A 41 -4.16 2.64 9.33
C VAL A 41 -4.58 3.05 7.91
N ARG A 42 -3.82 3.94 7.26
CA ARG A 42 -4.09 4.33 5.85
C ARG A 42 -4.01 3.16 4.89
N TYR A 43 -3.07 2.24 5.10
CA TYR A 43 -2.93 1.01 4.34
C TYR A 43 -4.19 0.13 4.49
N LEU A 44 -4.66 -0.09 5.72
CA LEU A 44 -5.85 -0.90 5.99
C LEU A 44 -7.15 -0.28 5.44
N HIS A 45 -7.21 1.05 5.39
CA HIS A 45 -8.35 1.78 4.83
C HIS A 45 -8.24 2.04 3.32
N ARG A 46 -7.20 1.53 2.66
CA ARG A 46 -7.00 1.74 1.23
C ARG A 46 -8.00 0.89 0.45
N THR A 47 -9.02 1.50 -0.14
CA THR A 47 -9.76 0.90 -1.26
C THR A 47 -8.88 1.01 -2.50
N VAL A 48 -8.02 0.02 -2.75
CA VAL A 48 -7.19 0.06 -3.95
C VAL A 48 -7.97 -0.47 -5.14
N SER A 49 -8.44 0.46 -5.98
CA SER A 49 -8.68 0.15 -7.39
C SER A 49 -7.33 0.28 -8.09
N TYR A 50 -6.79 -0.82 -8.61
CA TYR A 50 -5.61 -0.78 -9.45
C TYR A 50 -6.05 -0.52 -10.89
N ASP A 51 -5.48 0.50 -11.53
CA ASP A 51 -5.65 0.69 -12.97
C ASP A 51 -4.82 -0.39 -13.67
N PRO A 52 -5.45 -1.36 -14.34
CA PRO A 52 -4.73 -2.45 -14.96
C PRO A 52 -3.84 -1.93 -16.09
N THR A 53 -2.72 -2.60 -16.34
CA THR A 53 -1.80 -2.24 -17.44
C THR A 53 -1.73 -3.35 -18.50
N LEU A 54 -1.25 -3.00 -19.71
CA LEU A 54 -0.91 -4.00 -20.74
C LEU A 54 0.08 -5.06 -20.25
N LYS A 55 1.00 -4.69 -19.35
CA LYS A 55 1.96 -5.63 -18.74
C LYS A 55 1.24 -6.67 -17.89
N ASP A 56 0.25 -6.25 -17.11
CA ASP A 56 -0.57 -7.16 -16.30
C ASP A 56 -1.40 -8.08 -17.18
N TYR A 57 -1.95 -7.57 -18.27
CA TYR A 57 -2.69 -8.37 -19.23
C TYR A 57 -1.83 -9.49 -19.84
N TYR A 58 -0.61 -9.18 -20.29
CA TYR A 58 0.29 -10.24 -20.80
C TYR A 58 0.73 -11.21 -19.71
N ALA A 59 0.96 -10.74 -18.48
CA ALA A 59 1.28 -11.62 -17.35
C ALA A 59 0.11 -12.56 -17.02
N TRP A 60 -1.11 -12.04 -17.00
CA TRP A 60 -2.33 -12.81 -16.78
C TRP A 60 -2.53 -13.88 -17.85
N LEU A 61 -2.40 -13.51 -19.13
CA LEU A 61 -2.50 -14.46 -20.25
C LEU A 61 -1.53 -15.64 -20.11
N ALA A 62 -0.31 -15.39 -19.59
CA ALA A 62 0.70 -16.42 -19.41
C ALA A 62 0.32 -17.47 -18.35
N GLU A 63 -0.56 -17.13 -17.39
CA GLU A 63 -1.03 -18.02 -16.33
C GLU A 63 -2.31 -18.79 -16.71
N LEU A 64 -3.01 -18.35 -17.77
CA LEU A 64 -4.20 -19.04 -18.26
C LEU A 64 -3.86 -20.36 -18.98
N SER A 65 -4.78 -21.32 -18.90
CA SER A 65 -4.75 -22.55 -19.71
C SER A 65 -4.80 -22.22 -21.21
N ALA A 66 -4.24 -23.08 -22.06
CA ALA A 66 -4.12 -22.80 -23.50
C ALA A 66 -5.46 -22.43 -24.20
N PRO A 67 -6.60 -23.10 -23.92
CA PRO A 67 -7.88 -22.72 -24.52
C PRO A 67 -8.33 -21.32 -24.08
N LEU A 68 -8.22 -21.00 -22.78
CA LEU A 68 -8.62 -19.71 -22.24
C LEU A 68 -7.69 -18.59 -22.72
N ARG A 69 -6.37 -18.83 -22.75
CA ARG A 69 -5.39 -17.88 -23.28
C ARG A 69 -5.70 -17.52 -24.72
N THR A 70 -6.02 -18.49 -25.56
CA THR A 70 -6.36 -18.27 -26.98
C THR A 70 -7.59 -17.39 -27.11
N HIS A 71 -8.64 -17.70 -26.34
CA HIS A 71 -9.87 -16.91 -26.33
C HIS A 71 -9.64 -15.48 -25.83
N MET A 72 -9.00 -15.31 -24.67
CA MET A 72 -8.74 -13.99 -24.08
C MET A 72 -7.79 -13.16 -24.95
N SER A 73 -6.78 -13.79 -25.57
CA SER A 73 -5.90 -13.11 -26.53
C SER A 73 -6.67 -12.57 -27.74
N SER A 74 -7.70 -13.29 -28.22
CA SER A 74 -8.53 -12.84 -29.34
C SER A 74 -9.43 -11.64 -29.02
N LEU A 75 -9.78 -11.46 -27.74
CA LEU A 75 -10.54 -10.30 -27.26
C LEU A 75 -9.67 -9.04 -27.16
N GLY A 76 -8.34 -9.20 -27.08
CA GLY A 76 -7.41 -8.10 -26.93
C GLY A 76 -7.52 -7.40 -25.58
N TRP A 77 -6.70 -6.37 -25.40
CA TRP A 77 -6.68 -5.55 -24.18
C TRP A 77 -8.04 -4.92 -23.89
N GLU A 78 -8.66 -4.30 -24.91
CA GLU A 78 -9.92 -3.56 -24.75
C GLU A 78 -11.08 -4.47 -24.31
N GLY A 79 -11.12 -5.71 -24.79
CA GLY A 79 -12.12 -6.71 -24.39
C GLY A 79 -11.83 -7.39 -23.05
N CYS A 80 -10.61 -7.23 -22.52
CA CYS A 80 -10.17 -7.88 -21.29
C CYS A 80 -9.99 -6.95 -20.09
N GLN A 81 -9.76 -5.65 -20.28
CA GLN A 81 -9.40 -4.72 -19.21
C GLN A 81 -10.43 -4.65 -18.08
N ASP A 82 -11.72 -4.83 -18.38
CA ASP A 82 -12.80 -4.81 -17.38
C ASP A 82 -13.26 -6.22 -16.96
N GLN A 83 -12.59 -7.29 -17.42
CA GLN A 83 -12.99 -8.66 -17.08
C GLN A 83 -12.75 -8.93 -15.58
N PRO A 84 -13.74 -9.47 -14.84
CA PRO A 84 -13.60 -9.71 -13.40
C PRO A 84 -12.42 -10.59 -13.02
N THR A 85 -12.10 -11.60 -13.84
CA THR A 85 -10.96 -12.50 -13.63
C THR A 85 -9.62 -11.81 -13.82
N PHE A 86 -9.53 -10.87 -14.77
CA PHE A 86 -8.34 -10.06 -14.98
C PHE A 86 -8.18 -8.99 -13.89
N GLN A 87 -9.26 -8.31 -13.53
CA GLN A 87 -9.30 -7.36 -12.42
C GLN A 87 -8.88 -8.02 -11.09
N HIS A 88 -9.33 -9.24 -10.84
CA HIS A 88 -8.91 -10.01 -9.68
C HIS A 88 -7.42 -10.37 -9.72
N PHE A 89 -6.90 -10.80 -10.88
CA PHE A 89 -5.47 -11.06 -11.05
C PHE A 89 -4.62 -9.81 -10.78
N VAL A 90 -5.04 -8.65 -11.30
CA VAL A 90 -4.36 -7.37 -11.08
C VAL A 90 -4.37 -7.04 -9.59
N GLN A 91 -5.51 -7.17 -8.91
CA GLN A 91 -5.58 -6.96 -7.46
C GLN A 91 -4.65 -7.89 -6.68
N GLN A 92 -4.62 -9.19 -6.98
CA GLN A 92 -3.74 -10.15 -6.30
C GLN A 92 -2.26 -9.86 -6.53
N ARG A 93 -1.91 -9.46 -7.75
CA ARG A 93 -0.51 -9.27 -8.16
C ARG A 93 0.03 -7.91 -7.72
N HIS A 94 -0.85 -6.92 -7.65
CA HIS A 94 -0.51 -5.58 -7.19
C HIS A 94 -0.80 -5.36 -5.73
N ASP A 95 -1.24 -6.37 -4.97
CA ASP A 95 -1.38 -6.28 -3.53
C ASP A 95 -0.04 -5.86 -2.92
N LEU A 96 0.11 -4.54 -2.82
CA LEU A 96 1.28 -3.87 -2.31
C LEU A 96 1.36 -4.34 -0.88
N THR A 97 2.38 -5.12 -0.55
CA THR A 97 2.46 -5.64 0.82
C THR A 97 2.57 -4.46 1.78
N LEU A 98 2.22 -4.66 3.05
CA LEU A 98 2.45 -3.63 4.05
C LEU A 98 3.94 -3.22 4.08
N ASP A 99 4.86 -4.15 3.83
CA ASP A 99 6.31 -3.89 3.73
C ASP A 99 6.64 -2.90 2.61
N ASP A 100 6.15 -3.20 1.39
CA ASP A 100 6.36 -2.35 0.22
C ASP A 100 5.73 -0.97 0.41
N TYR A 101 4.54 -0.91 1.01
CA TYR A 101 3.87 0.35 1.32
C TYR A 101 4.66 1.19 2.31
N LEU A 102 5.23 0.57 3.35
CA LEU A 102 6.05 1.27 4.33
C LEU A 102 7.35 1.79 3.72
N ARG A 103 8.02 1.00 2.87
CA ARG A 103 9.26 1.42 2.16
C ARG A 103 9.04 2.59 1.22
N GLN A 104 7.85 2.73 0.64
CA GLN A 104 7.53 3.87 -0.23
C GLN A 104 7.34 5.19 0.54
N HIS A 105 6.96 5.12 1.82
CA HIS A 105 6.55 6.30 2.59
C HIS A 105 7.52 6.68 3.73
N LEU A 106 8.41 5.76 4.13
CA LEU A 106 9.47 6.01 5.10
C LEU A 106 10.80 6.22 4.37
N SER A 107 11.66 7.08 4.90
CA SER A 107 13.07 7.08 4.53
C SER A 107 13.72 5.76 4.96
N GLU A 108 14.81 5.35 4.30
CA GLU A 108 15.53 4.11 4.65
C GLU A 108 15.90 4.01 6.13
N GLU A 109 16.36 5.11 6.74
CA GLU A 109 16.70 5.19 8.16
C GLU A 109 15.48 4.93 9.07
N ASP A 110 14.37 5.63 8.81
CA ASP A 110 13.10 5.45 9.55
C ASP A 110 12.55 4.02 9.38
N TYR A 111 12.65 3.47 8.17
CA TYR A 111 12.22 2.11 7.86
C TYR A 111 13.05 1.10 8.66
N HIS A 112 14.38 1.18 8.62
CA HIS A 112 15.26 0.33 9.43
C HIS A 112 15.02 0.49 10.93
N THR A 113 14.85 1.72 11.40
CA THR A 113 14.53 2.00 12.81
C THR A 113 13.20 1.35 13.21
N SER A 114 12.20 1.37 12.32
CA SER A 114 10.88 0.80 12.60
C SER A 114 10.89 -0.72 12.79
N LEU A 115 11.82 -1.43 12.16
CA LEU A 115 12.00 -2.88 12.34
C LEU A 115 12.47 -3.26 13.75
N SER A 116 13.03 -2.31 14.51
CA SER A 116 13.40 -2.54 15.91
C SER A 116 12.23 -2.48 16.90
N PHE A 117 11.02 -2.14 16.41
CA PHE A 117 9.81 -2.04 17.23
C PHE A 117 8.93 -3.31 17.20
N THR A 118 9.26 -4.26 16.33
CA THR A 118 8.64 -5.59 16.20
C THR A 118 9.47 -6.65 16.89
#